data_AF-A0A258FZ72-F1
#
_entry.id   AF-A0A258FZ72-F1
#
_cell.length_a   1.000
_cell.length_b   1.000
_cell.length_c   1.000
_cell.angle_alpha   90.00
_cell.angle_beta   90.00
_cell.angle_gamma   90.00
#
_symmetry.space_group_name_H-M   'P 1'
#
loop_
_entity.id
_entity.type
_entity.pdbx_description
1 polymer ?
#
loop_
_entity_poly.entity_id
_entity_poly.type
_entity_poly.pdbx_seq_one_letter_code
_entity_poly.pdbx_strand_id
1 'polypeptide(L)'
;MNNSSSKLMPLPLWLYLVGLIFFIYLFVAIWGFSAENSSNLILSGMYLVNFGVHEVSHIILFFLPAIYVAAAGSVGEVGFTVLVLAAALKTKSYFAAVFAGLWVMLGLMSAGRYMADARTQILPLIGPGETVQHDWHYVFSQLGWLNADITIGGSVQAVGIVVGVLSLLFGAYLIALKLYKSTAVKN
;
A
#
# COMPACT_ATOMS: atom_id res chain seq x y z
N MET A 1 -6.89 -37.68 13.52
CA MET A 1 -7.44 -36.66 12.61
C MET A 1 -6.87 -35.30 13.00
N ASN A 2 -5.99 -34.73 12.16
CA ASN A 2 -5.22 -33.53 12.50
C ASN A 2 -6.13 -32.29 12.45
N ASN A 3 -6.40 -31.71 13.62
CA ASN A 3 -7.20 -30.51 13.82
C ASN A 3 -6.42 -29.24 13.39
N SER A 4 -5.95 -29.18 12.14
CA SER A 4 -5.15 -28.06 11.60
C SER A 4 -6.00 -26.84 11.27
N SER A 5 -7.33 -26.99 11.20
CA SER A 5 -8.28 -25.95 10.81
C SER A 5 -8.58 -24.94 11.92
N SER A 6 -8.47 -25.32 13.19
CA SER A 6 -8.66 -24.40 14.33
C SER A 6 -7.54 -23.35 14.44
N LYS A 7 -6.38 -23.59 13.84
CA LYS A 7 -5.23 -22.66 13.87
C LYS A 7 -5.29 -21.53 12.84
N LEU A 8 -5.99 -21.71 11.73
CA LEU A 8 -5.87 -20.77 10.60
C LEU A 8 -6.61 -19.45 10.82
N MET A 9 -7.73 -19.52 11.55
CA MET A 9 -8.55 -18.38 11.94
C MET A 9 -9.16 -18.65 13.32
N PRO A 10 -8.44 -18.34 14.40
CA PRO A 10 -8.82 -18.73 15.76
C PRO A 10 -9.98 -17.91 16.34
N LEU A 11 -10.27 -16.73 15.79
CA LEU A 11 -11.29 -15.82 16.34
C LEU A 11 -12.72 -16.25 15.95
N PRO A 12 -13.75 -15.74 16.64
CA PRO A 12 -15.14 -15.84 16.18
C PRO A 12 -15.35 -15.32 14.75
N LEU A 13 -16.26 -15.96 14.00
CA LEU A 13 -16.55 -15.59 12.60
C LEU A 13 -16.94 -14.11 12.43
N TRP A 14 -17.74 -13.57 13.35
CA TRP A 14 -18.26 -12.21 13.25
C TRP A 14 -17.15 -11.15 13.25
N LEU A 15 -16.02 -11.39 13.92
CA LEU A 15 -14.86 -10.49 13.90
C LEU A 15 -14.24 -10.41 12.51
N TYR A 16 -14.20 -11.51 11.77
CA TYR A 16 -13.70 -11.51 10.38
C TYR A 16 -14.66 -10.80 9.44
N LEU A 17 -15.98 -10.93 9.63
CA LEU A 17 -16.97 -10.20 8.84
C LEU A 17 -16.87 -8.69 9.07
N VAL A 18 -16.78 -8.25 10.32
CA VAL A 18 -16.55 -6.84 10.68
C VAL A 18 -15.23 -6.35 10.09
N GLY A 19 -14.17 -7.15 10.20
CA GLY A 19 -12.86 -6.81 9.62
C GLY A 19 -12.90 -6.71 8.10
N LEU A 20 -13.63 -7.58 7.38
CA LEU A 20 -13.80 -7.46 5.93
C LEU A 20 -14.56 -6.20 5.54
N ILE A 21 -15.62 -5.83 6.27
CA ILE A 21 -16.34 -4.57 6.04
C ILE A 21 -15.40 -3.38 6.22
N PHE A 22 -14.60 -3.40 7.28
CA PHE A 22 -13.58 -2.37 7.51
C PHE A 22 -12.54 -2.31 6.39
N PHE A 23 -12.09 -3.45 5.88
CA PHE A 23 -11.15 -3.51 4.75
C PHE A 23 -11.75 -3.00 3.44
N ILE A 24 -13.04 -3.27 3.18
CA ILE A 24 -13.75 -2.68 2.04
C ILE A 24 -13.83 -1.16 2.19
N TYR A 25 -14.15 -0.66 3.38
CA TYR A 25 -14.09 0.78 3.67
C TYR A 25 -12.70 1.35 3.41
N LEU A 26 -11.63 0.70 3.89
CA LEU A 26 -10.26 1.14 3.65
C LEU A 26 -9.92 1.18 2.16
N PHE A 27 -10.29 0.15 1.39
CA PHE A 27 -10.07 0.15 -0.06
C PHE A 27 -10.69 1.37 -0.74
N VAL A 28 -11.97 1.65 -0.45
CA VAL A 28 -12.68 2.81 -1.00
C VAL A 28 -12.04 4.11 -0.55
N ALA A 29 -11.67 4.20 0.73
CA ALA A 29 -11.05 5.39 1.29
C ALA A 29 -9.66 5.65 0.68
N ILE A 30 -8.85 4.60 0.45
CA ILE A 30 -7.53 4.69 -0.20
C ILE A 30 -7.68 5.12 -1.66
N TRP A 31 -8.67 4.58 -2.38
CA TRP A 31 -8.93 4.98 -3.77
C TRP A 31 -9.13 6.49 -3.92
N GLY A 32 -9.88 7.10 -3.00
CA GLY A 32 -10.14 8.54 -2.98
C GLY A 32 -9.15 9.37 -2.15
N PHE A 33 -8.14 8.74 -1.54
CA PHE A 33 -7.26 9.41 -0.57
C PHE A 33 -6.37 10.43 -1.26
N SER A 34 -6.26 11.64 -0.71
CA SER A 34 -5.23 12.63 -1.04
C SER A 34 -4.68 13.22 0.25
N ALA A 35 -3.36 13.22 0.41
CA ALA A 35 -2.71 13.65 1.66
C ALA A 35 -3.06 15.10 2.02
N GLU A 36 -3.12 15.98 1.02
CA GLU A 36 -3.40 17.42 1.17
C GLU A 36 -4.78 17.73 1.77
N ASN A 37 -5.76 16.85 1.50
CA ASN A 37 -7.18 17.10 1.75
C ASN A 37 -7.82 16.06 2.69
N SER A 38 -7.02 15.16 3.26
CA SER A 38 -7.55 14.04 4.06
C SER A 38 -7.88 14.47 5.50
N SER A 39 -9.16 14.38 5.85
CA SER A 39 -9.63 14.38 7.24
C SER A 39 -9.70 12.98 7.86
N ASN A 40 -9.31 11.93 7.11
CA ASN A 40 -9.35 10.56 7.56
C ASN A 40 -8.12 10.22 8.39
N LEU A 41 -8.27 10.22 9.72
CA LEU A 41 -7.17 9.97 10.66
C LEU A 41 -6.44 8.64 10.43
N ILE A 42 -7.18 7.58 10.07
CA ILE A 42 -6.58 6.25 9.86
C ILE A 42 -5.64 6.31 8.65
N LEU A 43 -6.12 6.85 7.53
CA LEU A 43 -5.32 6.94 6.32
C LEU A 43 -4.18 7.94 6.45
N SER A 44 -4.42 9.09 7.08
CA SER A 44 -3.36 10.07 7.34
C SER A 44 -2.27 9.48 8.23
N GLY A 45 -2.63 8.65 9.23
CA GLY A 45 -1.66 7.92 10.05
C GLY A 45 -0.88 6.86 9.29
N MET A 46 -1.54 6.07 8.44
CA MET A 46 -0.87 5.09 7.57
C MET A 46 0.07 5.77 6.57
N TYR A 47 -0.38 6.88 5.98
CA TYR A 47 0.40 7.69 5.05
C TYR A 47 1.62 8.32 5.74
N LEU A 48 1.48 8.81 6.98
CA LEU A 48 2.60 9.36 7.75
C LEU A 48 3.74 8.34 7.92
N VAL A 49 3.41 7.06 8.10
CA VAL A 49 4.42 5.99 8.15
C VAL A 49 5.08 5.80 6.79
N ASN A 50 4.31 5.74 5.70
CA ASN A 50 4.86 5.64 4.34
C ASN A 50 5.81 6.80 4.04
N PHE A 51 5.36 8.02 4.33
CA PHE A 51 6.13 9.25 4.16
C PHE A 51 7.40 9.25 5.01
N GLY A 52 7.33 8.82 6.27
CA GLY A 52 8.52 8.67 7.11
C GLY A 52 9.54 7.68 6.53
N VAL A 53 9.07 6.56 5.97
CA VAL A 53 9.93 5.60 5.27
C VAL A 53 10.51 6.19 3.98
N HIS A 54 9.73 6.98 3.24
CA HIS A 54 10.18 7.69 2.03
C HIS A 54 11.39 8.55 2.33
N GLU A 55 11.28 9.45 3.31
CA GLU A 55 12.39 10.34 3.69
C GLU A 55 13.61 9.59 4.24
N VAL A 56 13.38 8.56 5.06
CA VAL A 56 14.48 7.73 5.58
C VAL A 56 15.19 6.98 4.45
N SER A 57 14.49 6.61 3.38
CA SER A 57 15.10 5.91 2.24
C SER A 57 16.06 6.80 1.47
N HIS A 58 15.74 8.09 1.32
CA HIS A 58 16.67 9.10 0.80
C HIS A 58 17.94 9.18 1.64
N ILE A 59 17.78 9.25 2.97
CA ILE A 59 18.90 9.33 3.92
C ILE A 59 19.76 8.07 3.87
N ILE A 60 19.16 6.89 3.82
CA ILE A 60 19.91 5.62 3.80
C ILE A 60 20.70 5.49 2.50
N LEU A 61 20.16 5.93 1.37
CA LEU A 61 20.78 5.76 0.06
C LEU A 61 21.58 6.98 -0.41
N PHE A 62 21.80 7.99 0.44
CA PHE A 62 22.43 9.28 0.08
C PHE A 62 23.78 9.17 -0.66
N PHE A 63 24.51 8.07 -0.46
CA PHE A 63 25.82 7.82 -1.06
C PHE A 63 25.74 7.31 -2.51
N LEU A 64 24.55 6.99 -3.02
CA LEU A 64 24.32 6.59 -4.41
C LEU A 64 24.18 7.81 -5.34
N PRO A 65 24.30 7.62 -6.66
CA PRO A 65 23.99 8.69 -7.62
C PRO A 65 22.59 9.27 -7.42
N ALA A 66 22.45 10.59 -7.64
CA ALA A 66 21.26 11.35 -7.31
C ALA A 66 19.96 10.80 -7.91
N ILE A 67 20.00 10.18 -9.10
CA ILE A 67 18.82 9.53 -9.71
C ILE A 67 18.28 8.37 -8.87
N TYR A 68 19.15 7.59 -8.23
CA TYR A 68 18.75 6.50 -7.35
C TYR A 68 18.27 7.03 -6.00
N VAL A 69 18.90 8.10 -5.50
CA VAL A 69 18.45 8.77 -4.28
C VAL A 69 17.04 9.32 -4.50
N ALA A 70 16.79 10.09 -5.55
CA ALA A 70 15.46 10.61 -5.84
C ALA A 70 14.39 9.51 -6.00
N ALA A 71 14.73 8.37 -6.60
CA ALA A 71 13.81 7.23 -6.67
C ALA A 71 13.63 6.47 -5.34
N ALA A 72 14.59 6.61 -4.40
CA ALA A 72 14.67 5.81 -3.18
C ALA A 72 13.44 5.98 -2.29
N GLY A 73 12.89 7.19 -2.20
CA GLY A 73 11.74 7.47 -1.36
C GLY A 73 10.54 6.59 -1.70
N SER A 74 10.03 6.70 -2.94
CA SER A 74 8.88 5.91 -3.39
C SER A 74 9.19 4.41 -3.48
N VAL A 75 10.43 4.03 -3.79
CA VAL A 75 10.84 2.61 -3.76
C VAL A 75 10.80 2.08 -2.32
N GLY A 76 11.22 2.90 -1.35
CA GLY A 76 11.22 2.59 0.07
C GLY A 76 9.83 2.45 0.66
N GLU A 77 8.93 3.40 0.40
CA GLU A 77 7.55 3.35 0.92
C GLU A 77 6.80 2.10 0.42
N VAL A 78 6.94 1.76 -0.86
CA VAL A 78 6.33 0.57 -1.47
C VAL A 78 7.04 -0.69 -0.98
N GLY A 79 8.37 -0.69 -0.95
CA GLY A 79 9.18 -1.82 -0.49
C GLY A 79 8.85 -2.20 0.96
N PHE A 80 8.73 -1.22 1.85
CA PHE A 80 8.35 -1.45 3.25
C PHE A 80 6.98 -2.11 3.37
N THR A 81 5.95 -1.59 2.69
CA THR A 81 4.61 -2.18 2.75
C THR A 81 4.57 -3.59 2.17
N VAL A 82 5.34 -3.87 1.12
CA VAL A 82 5.53 -5.22 0.56
C VAL A 82 6.21 -6.15 1.57
N LEU A 83 7.21 -5.68 2.31
CA LEU A 83 7.84 -6.47 3.37
C LEU A 83 6.87 -6.79 4.52
N VAL A 84 6.01 -5.84 4.90
CA VAL A 84 4.95 -6.09 5.89
C VAL A 84 3.97 -7.16 5.40
N LEU A 85 3.56 -7.10 4.14
CA LEU A 85 2.72 -8.14 3.51
C LEU A 85 3.42 -9.50 3.52
N ALA A 86 4.67 -9.55 3.07
CA ALA A 86 5.46 -10.79 3.04
C ALA A 86 5.64 -11.40 4.43
N ALA A 87 5.89 -10.56 5.45
CA ALA A 87 5.97 -11.00 6.85
C ALA A 87 4.65 -11.61 7.33
N ALA A 88 3.51 -10.94 7.07
CA ALA A 88 2.19 -11.45 7.45
C ALA A 88 1.84 -12.78 6.76
N LEU A 89 2.21 -12.94 5.50
CA LEU A 89 2.05 -14.20 4.77
C LEU A 89 2.95 -15.31 5.35
N LYS A 90 4.22 -14.99 5.66
CA LYS A 90 5.19 -15.92 6.25
C LYS A 90 4.73 -16.44 7.62
N THR A 91 4.18 -15.57 8.46
CA THR A 91 3.63 -15.94 9.78
C THR A 91 2.24 -16.55 9.71
N LYS A 92 1.66 -16.70 8.52
CA LYS A 92 0.29 -17.20 8.28
C LYS A 92 -0.77 -16.33 8.98
N SER A 93 -0.46 -15.06 9.21
CA SER A 93 -1.38 -14.05 9.76
C SER A 93 -2.25 -13.52 8.63
N TYR A 94 -3.07 -14.38 8.03
CA TYR A 94 -3.70 -14.11 6.73
C TYR A 94 -4.62 -12.88 6.71
N PHE A 95 -5.32 -12.60 7.80
CA PHE A 95 -6.16 -11.39 7.87
C PHE A 95 -5.32 -10.10 8.02
N ALA A 96 -4.15 -10.19 8.65
CA ALA A 96 -3.18 -9.10 8.64
C ALA A 96 -2.55 -8.92 7.25
N ALA A 97 -2.38 -10.01 6.48
CA ALA A 97 -1.94 -9.93 5.09
C ALA A 97 -2.95 -9.18 4.19
N VAL A 98 -4.26 -9.32 4.43
CA VAL A 98 -5.27 -8.52 3.72
C VAL A 98 -5.08 -7.03 3.99
N PHE A 99 -4.93 -6.64 5.26
CA PHE A 99 -4.64 -5.26 5.64
C PHE A 99 -3.33 -4.75 5.03
N ALA A 100 -2.25 -5.55 5.11
CA ALA A 100 -0.96 -5.19 4.54
C ALA A 100 -1.01 -5.01 3.02
N GLY A 101 -1.81 -5.83 2.31
CA GLY A 101 -2.03 -5.65 0.88
C GLY A 101 -2.78 -4.36 0.53
N LEU A 102 -3.74 -3.93 1.36
CA LEU A 102 -4.34 -2.60 1.24
C LEU A 102 -3.33 -1.48 1.55
N TRP A 103 -2.37 -1.71 2.45
CA TRP A 103 -1.29 -0.76 2.69
C TRP A 103 -0.33 -0.67 1.50
N VAL A 104 -0.04 -1.79 0.82
CA VAL A 104 0.69 -1.79 -0.46
C VAL A 104 -0.07 -0.99 -1.52
N MET A 105 -1.40 -1.13 -1.60
CA MET A 105 -2.23 -0.28 -2.46
C MET A 105 -2.02 1.21 -2.12
N LEU A 106 -2.05 1.60 -0.85
CA LEU A 106 -1.82 2.99 -0.44
C LEU A 106 -0.44 3.51 -0.89
N GLY A 107 0.62 2.72 -0.72
CA GLY A 107 1.97 3.08 -1.18
C GLY A 107 2.06 3.25 -2.70
N LEU A 108 1.49 2.31 -3.47
CA LEU A 108 1.47 2.40 -4.93
C LEU A 108 0.60 3.55 -5.43
N MET A 109 -0.52 3.83 -4.78
CA MET A 109 -1.38 4.97 -5.10
C MET A 109 -0.66 6.30 -4.84
N SER A 110 0.08 6.40 -3.73
CA SER A 110 0.93 7.54 -3.40
C SER A 110 2.00 7.75 -4.47
N ALA A 111 2.88 6.76 -4.68
CA ALA A 111 3.96 6.82 -5.65
C ALA A 111 3.46 7.16 -7.06
N GLY A 112 2.41 6.47 -7.52
CA GLY A 112 1.85 6.68 -8.85
C GLY A 112 1.22 8.06 -9.04
N ARG A 113 0.66 8.67 -7.98
CA ARG A 113 0.17 10.05 -8.02
C ARG A 113 1.32 11.05 -8.22
N TYR A 114 2.41 10.92 -7.46
CA TYR A 114 3.57 11.80 -7.61
C TYR A 114 4.31 11.58 -8.94
N MET A 115 4.35 10.34 -9.45
CA MET A 115 4.83 10.07 -10.82
C MET A 115 3.97 10.77 -11.88
N ALA A 116 2.64 10.74 -11.74
CA ALA A 116 1.73 11.38 -12.69
C ALA A 116 1.78 12.91 -12.66
N ASP A 117 2.25 13.50 -11.55
CA ASP A 117 2.46 14.94 -11.37
C ASP A 117 3.87 15.40 -11.80
N ALA A 118 4.71 14.50 -12.33
CA ALA A 118 6.12 14.81 -12.60
C ALA A 118 6.33 16.01 -13.55
N ARG A 119 5.48 16.24 -14.56
CA ARG A 119 5.55 17.47 -15.38
C ARG A 119 4.84 18.66 -14.77
N THR A 120 3.68 18.44 -14.16
CA THR A 120 2.78 19.52 -13.72
C THR A 120 3.19 20.15 -12.41
N GLN A 121 3.79 19.38 -11.50
CA GLN A 121 4.29 19.82 -10.20
C GLN A 121 3.25 20.62 -9.39
N ILE A 122 1.99 20.19 -9.45
CA ILE A 122 0.87 20.87 -8.77
C ILE A 122 0.76 20.39 -7.32
N LEU A 123 1.19 19.17 -7.02
CA LEU A 123 1.13 18.63 -5.68
C LEU A 123 2.15 19.35 -4.80
N PRO A 124 1.75 19.90 -3.63
CA PRO A 124 2.70 20.50 -2.73
C PRO A 124 3.66 19.42 -2.21
N LEU A 125 4.92 19.82 -2.08
CA LEU A 125 5.93 18.96 -1.52
C LEU A 125 5.89 19.05 0.00
N ILE A 126 5.88 17.89 0.64
CA ILE A 126 6.09 17.76 2.07
C ILE A 126 7.46 17.11 2.21
N GLY A 127 8.39 17.74 2.93
CA GLY A 127 9.75 17.25 3.03
C GLY A 127 10.57 18.06 4.03
N PRO A 128 11.64 17.49 4.60
CA PRO A 128 12.58 18.23 5.43
C PRO A 128 13.49 19.11 4.55
N GLY A 129 13.47 20.43 4.77
CA GLY A 129 14.41 21.36 4.15
C GLY A 129 13.76 22.58 3.47
N GLU A 130 14.59 23.56 3.10
CA GLU A 130 14.13 24.81 2.46
C GLU A 130 13.83 24.65 0.95
N THR A 131 14.39 23.61 0.32
CA THR A 131 14.18 23.30 -1.11
C THR A 131 13.83 21.83 -1.26
N VAL A 132 12.53 21.53 -1.25
CA VAL A 132 12.05 20.19 -1.58
C VAL A 132 12.01 20.08 -3.11
N GLN A 133 12.59 19.02 -3.67
CA GLN A 133 12.56 18.76 -5.11
C GLN A 133 11.47 17.72 -5.44
N HIS A 134 10.85 17.84 -6.62
CA HIS A 134 9.97 16.80 -7.14
C HIS A 134 10.81 15.61 -7.62
N ASP A 135 10.98 14.61 -6.74
CA ASP A 135 11.76 13.39 -7.00
C ASP A 135 11.49 12.80 -8.40
N TRP A 136 10.21 12.59 -8.74
CA TRP A 136 9.81 11.99 -10.01
C TRP A 136 9.99 12.92 -11.21
N HIS A 137 9.92 14.25 -11.04
CA HIS A 137 10.30 15.17 -12.09
C HIS A 137 11.77 15.02 -12.44
N TYR A 138 12.64 15.00 -11.42
CA TYR A 138 14.07 14.83 -11.62
C TYR A 138 14.37 13.50 -12.31
N VAL A 139 13.85 12.38 -11.80
CA VAL A 139 14.05 11.05 -12.37
C VAL A 139 13.57 10.98 -13.82
N PHE A 140 12.34 11.41 -14.11
CA PHE A 140 11.82 11.34 -15.48
C PHE A 140 12.51 12.33 -16.43
N SER A 141 13.04 13.44 -15.94
CA SER A 141 13.87 14.35 -16.74
C SER A 141 15.17 13.69 -17.15
N GLN A 142 15.86 13.00 -16.22
CA GLN A 142 17.10 12.27 -16.52
C GLN A 142 16.87 11.12 -17.51
N LEU A 143 15.70 10.47 -17.45
CA LEU A 143 15.34 9.35 -18.33
C LEU A 143 14.71 9.78 -19.66
N GLY A 144 14.34 11.05 -19.83
CA GLY A 144 13.57 11.53 -20.98
C GLY A 144 12.11 11.03 -21.00
N TRP A 145 11.56 10.68 -19.85
CA TRP A 145 10.24 10.05 -19.69
C TRP A 145 9.12 11.01 -19.27
N LEU A 146 9.40 12.31 -19.14
CA LEU A 146 8.42 13.30 -18.70
C LEU A 146 7.09 13.19 -19.46
N ASN A 147 7.12 12.96 -20.78
CA ASN A 147 5.90 12.87 -21.58
C ASN A 147 5.03 11.64 -21.29
N ALA A 148 5.58 10.63 -20.62
CA ALA A 148 4.90 9.40 -20.22
C ALA A 148 4.46 9.40 -18.74
N ASP A 149 4.65 10.50 -18.01
CA ASP A 149 4.38 10.62 -16.58
C ASP A 149 2.98 10.13 -16.15
N ILE A 150 1.92 10.62 -16.82
CA ILE A 150 0.52 10.25 -16.55
C ILE A 150 0.30 8.76 -16.82
N THR A 151 0.88 8.21 -17.89
CA THR A 151 0.74 6.79 -18.24
C THR A 151 1.46 5.90 -17.23
N ILE A 152 2.69 6.26 -16.85
CA ILE A 152 3.48 5.50 -15.87
C ILE A 152 2.80 5.57 -14.51
N GLY A 153 2.51 6.77 -14.02
CA GLY A 153 1.86 6.99 -12.73
C GLY A 153 0.47 6.37 -12.65
N GLY A 154 -0.31 6.43 -13.72
CA GLY A 154 -1.61 5.76 -13.83
C GLY A 154 -1.49 4.25 -13.81
N SER A 155 -0.45 3.69 -14.45
CA SER A 155 -0.19 2.25 -14.44
C SER A 155 0.20 1.75 -13.05
N VAL A 156 1.03 2.50 -12.32
CA VAL A 156 1.41 2.18 -10.93
C VAL A 156 0.20 2.22 -10.00
N GLN A 157 -0.67 3.22 -10.14
CA GLN A 157 -1.95 3.27 -9.42
C GLN A 157 -2.85 2.07 -9.76
N ALA A 158 -2.95 1.69 -11.04
CA ALA A 158 -3.73 0.53 -11.47
C ALA A 158 -3.21 -0.78 -10.86
N VAL A 159 -1.89 -0.96 -10.74
CA VAL A 159 -1.30 -2.10 -10.03
C VAL A 159 -1.69 -2.07 -8.55
N GLY A 160 -1.64 -0.91 -7.89
CA GLY A 160 -2.09 -0.76 -6.50
C GLY A 160 -3.54 -1.19 -6.31
N ILE A 161 -4.42 -0.76 -7.21
CA ILE A 161 -5.83 -1.15 -7.24
C ILE A 161 -5.98 -2.67 -7.35
N VAL A 162 -5.27 -3.30 -8.29
CA VAL A 162 -5.31 -4.76 -8.47
C VAL A 162 -4.87 -5.48 -7.20
N VAL A 163 -3.78 -5.03 -6.55
CA VAL A 163 -3.32 -5.58 -5.26
C VAL A 163 -4.40 -5.43 -4.19
N GLY A 164 -5.07 -4.28 -4.10
CA GLY A 164 -6.17 -4.06 -3.17
C GLY A 164 -7.35 -5.01 -3.40
N VAL A 165 -7.78 -5.16 -4.66
CA VAL A 165 -8.87 -6.09 -5.04
C VAL A 165 -8.50 -7.53 -4.68
N LEU A 166 -7.30 -7.98 -5.04
CA LEU A 166 -6.83 -9.33 -4.71
C LEU A 166 -6.78 -9.57 -3.20
N SER A 167 -6.42 -8.55 -2.42
CA SER A 167 -6.41 -8.61 -0.96
C SER A 167 -7.82 -8.81 -0.39
N LEU A 168 -8.81 -8.06 -0.88
CA LEU A 168 -10.21 -8.23 -0.47
C LEU A 168 -10.77 -9.60 -0.86
N LEU A 169 -10.49 -10.07 -2.08
CA LEU A 169 -10.88 -11.40 -2.55
C LEU A 169 -10.27 -12.49 -1.67
N PHE A 170 -9.01 -12.34 -1.28
CA PHE A 170 -8.34 -13.25 -0.36
C PHE A 170 -9.02 -13.27 1.03
N GLY A 171 -9.37 -12.10 1.57
CA GLY A 171 -10.14 -11.99 2.82
C GLY A 171 -11.51 -12.69 2.76
N ALA A 172 -12.26 -12.47 1.68
CA ALA A 172 -13.54 -13.12 1.44
C ALA A 172 -13.40 -14.64 1.29
N TYR A 173 -12.38 -15.11 0.57
CA TYR A 173 -12.08 -16.52 0.43
C TYR A 173 -11.79 -17.20 1.77
N LEU A 174 -11.01 -16.58 2.66
CA LEU A 174 -10.74 -17.11 4.00
C LEU A 174 -12.04 -17.27 4.79
N ILE A 175 -12.92 -16.27 4.78
CA ILE A 175 -14.22 -16.33 5.47
C ILE A 175 -15.09 -17.46 4.91
N ALA A 176 -15.15 -17.61 3.59
CA ALA A 176 -15.89 -18.69 2.94
C ALA A 176 -15.35 -20.08 3.37
N LEU A 177 -14.03 -20.26 3.43
CA LEU A 177 -13.42 -21.49 3.94
C LEU A 177 -13.81 -21.80 5.39
N LYS A 178 -13.94 -20.78 6.25
CA LYS A 178 -14.35 -20.97 7.65
C LYS A 178 -15.81 -21.38 7.76
N LEU A 179 -16.68 -20.74 6.99
CA LEU A 179 -18.10 -21.07 6.92
C LEU A 179 -18.32 -22.53 6.49
N TYR A 180 -17.67 -22.93 5.39
CA TYR A 180 -17.75 -24.30 4.87
C TYR A 180 -17.31 -25.35 5.90
N LYS A 181 -16.22 -25.08 6.64
CA LYS A 181 -15.76 -26.00 7.69
C LYS A 181 -16.70 -26.05 8.89
N SER A 182 -17.34 -24.93 9.23
CA SER A 182 -18.30 -24.86 10.34
C SER A 182 -19.58 -25.66 10.05
N THR A 183 -20.05 -25.66 8.80
CA THR A 183 -21.21 -26.47 8.38
C THR A 183 -20.86 -27.95 8.27
N ALA A 184 -19.68 -28.30 7.73
CA ALA A 184 -19.24 -29.69 7.60
C ALA A 184 -19.02 -30.43 8.93
N VAL A 185 -18.75 -29.71 10.02
CA VAL A 185 -18.62 -30.31 11.38
C VAL A 185 -19.97 -30.55 12.04
N LYS A 186 -21.03 -29.88 11.59
CA LYS A 186 -22.38 -30.00 12.18
C LYS A 186 -23.22 -31.12 11.56
N ASN A 187 -22.80 -31.66 10.41
CA ASN A 187 -23.42 -32.79 9.71
C ASN A 187 -22.64 -34.07 9.99
#